data_AF-A0ABD0RER0-F1
#
_entry.id   AF-A0ABD0RER0-F1
#
_cell.length_a   1.000
_cell.length_b   1.000
_cell.length_c   1.000
_cell.angle_alpha   90.00
_cell.angle_beta   90.00
_cell.angle_gamma   90.00
#
_symmetry.space_group_name_H-M   'P 1'
#
loop_
_entity.id
_entity.type
_entity.pdbx_description
1 polymer ?
#
loop_
_entity_poly.entity_id
_entity_poly.type
_entity_poly.pdbx_seq_one_letter_code
_entity_poly.pdbx_strand_id
1 'polypeptide(L)'
;ERNRVKLVNNGFATLREHVPNGAANKKMSKVETLRSAVEYIRALQQLLDEHDAVSAAFQSGVLSPTISQNYSNDMNSMAGSPVSSYSSDEGSYDPLSPEEQELLDFTN
;
A
#
# COMPACT_ATOMS: atom_id res chain seq x y z
N GLU A 1 -13.81 -3.59 34.57
CA GLU A 1 -13.02 -4.73 34.06
C GLU A 1 -13.57 -5.40 32.80
N ARG A 2 -14.84 -5.81 32.76
CA ARG A 2 -15.45 -6.46 31.58
C ARG A 2 -15.25 -5.71 30.25
N ASN A 3 -15.45 -4.39 30.23
CA ASN A 3 -15.28 -3.57 29.01
C ASN A 3 -13.83 -3.51 28.53
N ARG A 4 -12.86 -3.46 29.45
CA ARG A 4 -11.43 -3.45 29.14
C ARG A 4 -11.03 -4.74 28.41
N VAL A 5 -11.49 -5.89 28.92
CA VAL A 5 -11.24 -7.20 28.29
C VAL A 5 -11.90 -7.29 26.91
N LYS A 6 -13.12 -6.76 26.75
CA LYS A 6 -13.81 -6.71 25.45
C LYS A 6 -12.99 -5.90 24.43
N LEU A 7 -12.48 -4.73 24.82
CA LEU A 7 -11.64 -3.89 23.94
C LEU A 7 -10.40 -4.65 23.46
N VAL A 8 -9.69 -5.33 24.37
CA VAL A 8 -8.51 -6.14 24.01
C VAL A 8 -8.88 -7.26 23.04
N ASN A 9 -9.98 -7.96 23.28
CA ASN A 9 -10.40 -9.06 22.41
C ASN A 9 -10.83 -8.57 21.01
N ASN A 10 -11.47 -7.40 20.93
CA ASN A 10 -11.78 -6.76 19.65
C ASN A 10 -10.49 -6.39 18.90
N GLY A 11 -9.50 -5.81 19.58
CA GLY A 11 -8.19 -5.52 18.96
C GLY A 11 -7.51 -6.77 18.39
N PHE A 12 -7.60 -7.91 19.09
CA PHE A 12 -7.12 -9.19 18.55
C PHE A 12 -7.94 -9.69 17.35
N ALA A 13 -9.24 -9.41 17.29
CA ALA A 13 -10.06 -9.77 16.13
C ALA A 13 -9.65 -8.94 14.90
N THR A 14 -9.54 -7.62 15.04
CA THR A 14 -9.06 -6.72 13.98
C THR A 14 -7.65 -7.09 13.53
N LEU A 15 -6.74 -7.40 14.46
CA LEU A 15 -5.39 -7.82 14.08
C LEU A 15 -5.41 -9.10 13.23
N ARG A 16 -6.29 -10.06 13.51
CA ARG A 16 -6.41 -11.29 12.71
C ARG A 16 -6.81 -11.01 11.26
N GLU A 17 -7.61 -9.99 11.01
CA GLU A 17 -8.04 -9.62 9.65
C GLU A 17 -6.86 -9.18 8.77
N HIS A 18 -5.78 -8.70 9.39
CA HIS A 18 -4.63 -8.11 8.69
C HIS A 18 -3.40 -9.02 8.62
N VAL A 19 -3.42 -10.17 9.32
CA VAL A 19 -2.29 -11.10 9.33
C VAL A 19 -2.54 -12.29 8.41
N PRO A 20 -1.50 -12.85 7.78
CA PRO A 20 -1.62 -14.02 6.92
C PRO A 20 -2.32 -15.16 7.64
N ASN A 21 -3.26 -15.80 6.95
CA ASN A 21 -4.12 -16.87 7.47
C ASN A 21 -5.02 -16.48 8.65
N GLY A 22 -4.95 -15.25 9.18
CA GLY A 22 -5.75 -14.82 10.33
C GLY A 22 -7.20 -14.52 9.97
N ALA A 23 -7.44 -13.90 8.80
CA ALA A 23 -8.80 -13.59 8.33
C ALA A 23 -9.61 -14.88 8.05
N ALA A 24 -8.95 -15.90 7.48
CA ALA A 24 -9.54 -17.21 7.23
C ALA A 24 -9.65 -18.07 8.50
N ASN A 25 -8.74 -17.89 9.47
CA ASN A 25 -8.69 -18.70 10.69
C ASN A 25 -9.05 -17.89 11.94
N LYS A 26 -10.35 -17.72 12.16
CA LYS A 26 -10.92 -17.07 13.35
C LYS A 26 -10.56 -17.76 14.68
N LYS A 27 -9.93 -18.95 14.64
CA LYS A 27 -9.50 -19.72 15.82
C LYS A 27 -8.04 -19.46 16.24
N MET A 28 -7.29 -18.61 15.55
CA MET A 28 -5.90 -18.34 15.91
C MET A 28 -5.76 -17.76 17.33
N SER A 29 -4.88 -18.35 18.16
CA SER A 29 -4.69 -17.91 19.54
C SER A 29 -4.04 -16.53 19.62
N LYS A 30 -4.07 -15.90 20.80
CA LYS A 30 -3.43 -14.58 21.02
C LYS A 30 -1.94 -14.63 20.70
N VAL A 31 -1.24 -15.66 21.17
CA VAL A 31 0.21 -15.82 20.96
C VAL A 31 0.52 -16.03 19.47
N GLU A 32 -0.21 -16.91 18.79
CA GLU A 32 -0.02 -17.15 17.35
C GLU A 32 -0.33 -15.90 16.53
N THR A 33 -1.38 -15.15 16.89
CA THR A 33 -1.74 -13.89 16.23
C THR A 33 -0.60 -12.88 16.32
N LEU A 34 0.01 -12.73 17.52
CA LEU A 34 1.13 -11.81 17.71
C LEU A 34 2.38 -12.27 16.95
N ARG A 35 2.70 -13.56 16.98
CA ARG A 35 3.85 -14.11 16.23
C ARG A 35 3.70 -13.88 14.74
N SER A 36 2.55 -14.25 14.17
CA SER A 36 2.24 -14.04 12.75
C SER A 36 2.29 -12.56 12.36
N ALA A 37 1.76 -11.65 13.21
CA ALA A 37 1.85 -10.21 12.95
C ALA A 37 3.30 -9.71 12.86
N VAL A 38 4.15 -10.12 13.81
CA VAL A 38 5.56 -9.71 13.83
C VAL A 38 6.32 -10.24 12.62
N GLU A 39 6.10 -11.50 12.26
CA GLU A 39 6.70 -12.12 11.07
C GLU A 39 6.23 -11.43 9.79
N TYR A 40 4.94 -11.12 9.70
CA TYR A 40 4.38 -10.47 8.52
C TYR A 40 4.93 -9.05 8.33
N ILE A 41 5.03 -8.26 9.39
CA ILE A 41 5.64 -6.92 9.32
C ILE A 41 7.08 -7.02 8.82
N ARG A 42 7.89 -7.96 9.32
CA ARG A 42 9.27 -8.17 8.87
C ARG A 42 9.34 -8.56 7.39
N ALA A 43 8.46 -9.45 6.94
CA ALA A 43 8.41 -9.86 5.55
C ALA A 43 8.03 -8.69 4.62
N LEU A 44 7.05 -7.86 5.02
CA LEU A 44 6.67 -6.66 4.28
C LEU A 44 7.81 -5.63 4.23
N GLN A 45 8.50 -5.40 5.35
CA GLN A 45 9.67 -4.52 5.38
C GLN A 45 10.77 -4.99 4.43
N GLN A 46 11.11 -6.28 4.47
CA GLN A 46 12.10 -6.87 3.56
C GLN A 46 11.70 -6.70 2.09
N LEU A 47 10.43 -6.93 1.75
CA LEU A 47 9.93 -6.77 0.38
C LEU A 47 10.09 -5.33 -0.13
N LEU A 48 9.81 -4.35 0.72
CA LEU A 48 9.98 -2.93 0.39
C LEU A 48 11.46 -2.57 0.22
N ASP A 49 12.33 -3.02 1.11
CA ASP A 49 13.78 -2.77 1.04
C ASP A 49 14.39 -3.36 -0.24
N GLU A 50 13.98 -4.59 -0.62
CA GLU A 50 14.41 -5.23 -1.87
C GLU A 50 13.94 -4.45 -3.10
N HIS A 51 12.69 -3.98 -3.11
CA HIS A 51 12.14 -3.18 -4.19
C HIS A 51 12.88 -1.84 -4.34
N ASP A 52 13.19 -1.18 -3.23
CA ASP A 52 13.90 0.10 -3.23
C ASP A 52 15.36 -0.06 -3.68
N ALA A 53 16.03 -1.14 -3.25
CA ALA A 53 17.37 -1.48 -3.71
C ALA A 53 17.41 -1.74 -5.22
N VAL A 54 16.45 -2.50 -5.74
CA VAL A 54 16.32 -2.78 -7.18
C VAL A 54 16.02 -1.50 -7.96
N SER A 55 15.10 -0.67 -7.48
CA SER A 55 14.74 0.61 -8.09
C SER A 55 15.93 1.57 -8.14
N ALA A 56 16.72 1.66 -7.06
CA ALA A 56 17.94 2.45 -7.01
C ALA A 56 19.01 1.92 -7.99
N ALA A 57 19.15 0.60 -8.11
CA ALA A 57 20.08 -0.03 -9.04
C ALA A 57 19.74 0.26 -10.52
N PHE A 58 18.45 0.30 -10.87
CA PHE A 58 18.01 0.72 -12.20
C PHE A 58 18.31 2.20 -12.47
N GLN A 59 18.06 3.09 -11.50
CA GLN A 59 18.34 4.53 -11.64
C GLN A 59 19.84 4.84 -11.71
N SER A 60 20.68 4.09 -11.00
CA SER A 60 22.13 4.23 -11.02
C SER A 60 22.79 3.64 -12.28
N GLY A 61 22.02 3.06 -13.20
CA GLY A 61 22.55 2.46 -14.43
C GLY A 61 23.37 1.18 -14.23
N VAL A 62 23.35 0.58 -13.04
CA VAL A 62 24.11 -0.66 -12.73
C VAL A 62 23.41 -1.91 -13.23
N LEU A 63 22.09 -1.86 -13.47
CA LEU A 63 21.28 -2.92 -14.09
C LEU A 63 20.64 -2.37 -15.38
N SER A 64 21.43 -2.15 -16.44
CA SER A 64 20.87 -1.86 -17.75
C SER A 64 20.34 -3.17 -18.37
N PRO A 65 19.07 -3.25 -18.82
CA PRO A 65 18.65 -4.32 -19.69
C PRO A 65 19.44 -4.15 -20.99
N THR A 66 20.45 -4.99 -21.22
CA THR A 66 21.17 -5.02 -22.48
C THR A 66 20.25 -5.60 -23.56
N ILE A 67 19.28 -4.81 -24.02
CA ILE A 67 18.68 -5.02 -25.34
C ILE A 67 19.75 -4.55 -26.33
N SER A 68 20.69 -5.43 -26.65
CA SER A 68 21.54 -5.27 -27.82
C SER A 68 20.65 -5.49 -29.05
N GLN A 69 19.95 -4.44 -29.48
CA GLN A 69 19.43 -4.34 -30.83
C GLN A 69 20.22 -3.27 -31.57
N ASN A 70 21.27 -3.77 -32.20
CA ASN A 70 22.12 -3.11 -33.17
C ASN A 70 21.29 -2.64 -34.38
N TYR A 71 20.74 -1.43 -34.30
CA TYR A 71 20.41 -0.64 -35.49
C TYR A 71 21.04 0.74 -35.36
N SER A 72 22.22 0.86 -35.95
CA SER A 72 22.75 2.11 -36.47
C SER A 72 21.69 2.70 -37.42
N ASN A 73 21.28 3.95 -37.20
CA ASN A 73 20.97 4.93 -38.23
C ASN A 73 20.66 6.30 -37.57
N ASP A 74 21.65 7.17 -37.71
CA ASP A 74 21.64 8.61 -37.90
C ASP A 74 20.40 9.48 -37.58
N MET A 75 20.73 10.56 -36.86
CA MET A 75 20.31 11.95 -37.05
C MET A 75 18.87 12.41 -36.72
N ASN A 76 18.87 13.38 -35.79
CA ASN A 76 18.14 14.64 -35.86
C ASN A 76 16.62 14.61 -35.62
N SER A 77 16.18 15.06 -34.43
CA SER A 77 15.12 16.08 -34.33
C SER A 77 15.04 16.68 -32.93
N MET A 78 15.48 17.94 -32.88
CA MET A 78 15.14 19.01 -31.96
C MET A 78 13.62 19.15 -31.75
N ALA A 79 13.25 19.55 -30.53
CA ALA A 79 12.00 20.21 -30.12
C ALA A 79 10.69 19.39 -30.16
N GLY A 80 10.22 19.06 -28.96
CA GLY A 80 8.82 18.72 -28.68
C GLY A 80 8.50 18.93 -27.21
N SER A 81 8.19 20.16 -26.82
CA SER A 81 7.68 20.48 -25.48
C SER A 81 6.40 19.67 -25.18
N PRO A 82 6.23 19.07 -24.00
CA PRO A 82 4.91 18.62 -23.59
C PRO A 82 4.07 19.86 -23.21
N VAL A 83 3.01 20.11 -23.96
CA VAL A 83 1.95 21.04 -23.57
C VAL A 83 1.27 20.49 -22.32
N SER A 84 1.42 21.17 -21.19
CA SER A 84 0.67 20.91 -19.97
C SER A 84 -0.74 21.46 -20.15
N SER A 85 -1.69 20.60 -20.52
CA SER A 85 -3.11 20.90 -20.36
C SER A 85 -3.44 20.85 -18.88
N TYR A 86 -3.57 22.02 -18.25
CA TYR A 86 -4.27 22.11 -16.97
C TYR A 86 -5.74 21.76 -17.25
N SER A 87 -6.18 20.60 -16.77
CA SER A 87 -7.59 20.29 -16.69
C SER A 87 -8.01 20.66 -15.28
N SER A 88 -8.74 21.76 -15.15
CA SER A 88 -9.38 22.15 -13.90
C SER A 88 -10.49 21.16 -13.61
N ASP A 89 -10.29 20.30 -12.60
CA ASP A 89 -11.37 19.51 -12.03
C ASP A 89 -12.22 20.45 -11.17
N GLU A 90 -13.45 20.72 -11.63
CA GLU A 90 -14.49 21.32 -10.82
C GLU A 90 -14.79 20.41 -9.64
N GLY A 91 -14.78 20.98 -8.43
CA GLY A 91 -15.14 20.29 -7.21
C GLY A 91 -16.53 19.66 -7.31
N SER A 92 -16.56 18.36 -7.57
CA SER A 92 -17.71 17.51 -7.38
C SER A 92 -17.69 17.02 -5.93
N TYR A 93 -18.52 17.62 -5.07
CA TYR A 93 -18.78 17.08 -3.74
C TYR A 93 -19.50 15.74 -3.91
N ASP A 94 -18.81 14.65 -3.60
CA ASP A 94 -19.43 13.33 -3.51
C ASP A 94 -20.41 13.34 -2.32
N PRO A 95 -21.71 13.03 -2.52
CA PRO A 95 -22.68 12.99 -1.43
C PRO A 95 -22.29 11.89 -0.44
N LEU A 96 -22.09 12.28 0.83
CA LEU A 96 -21.71 11.38 1.93
C LEU A 96 -22.60 10.14 2.00
N SER A 97 -21.95 8.98 2.11
CA SER A 97 -22.62 7.69 2.29
C SER A 97 -23.53 7.72 3.52
N PRO A 98 -24.68 7.01 3.51
CA PRO A 98 -25.55 6.91 4.68
C PRO A 98 -24.82 6.48 5.97
N GLU A 99 -23.76 5.68 5.84
CA GLU A 99 -22.94 5.25 6.98
C GLU A 99 -22.09 6.39 7.58
N GLU A 100 -21.66 7.36 6.76
CA GLU A 100 -20.88 8.51 7.21
C GLU A 100 -21.76 9.57 7.90
N GLN A 101 -23.05 9.64 7.52
CA GLN A 101 -24.02 10.51 8.18
C GLN A 101 -24.35 10.04 9.60
N GLU A 102 -24.40 8.71 9.83
CA GLU A 102 -24.62 8.14 11.16
C GLU A 102 -23.43 8.42 12.09
N LEU A 103 -22.21 8.41 11.55
CA LEU A 103 -20.98 8.70 12.29
C LEU A 103 -20.90 10.12 12.87
N LEU A 104 -21.51 11.10 12.21
CA LEU A 104 -21.56 12.50 12.68
C LEU A 104 -22.53 12.68 13.86
N ASP A 105 -23.60 11.90 13.92
CA ASP A 105 -24.63 11.99 14.98
C ASP A 105 -24.14 11.47 16.34
N PHE A 106 -23.09 10.63 16.35
CA PHE A 106 -22.46 10.16 17.60
C PHE A 106 -21.51 11.17 18.26
N THR A 107 -21.24 12.31 17.63
CA THR A 107 -20.27 13.30 18.10
C THR A 107 -20.88 14.54 18.77
N ASN A 108 -22.22 14.62 18.86
CA ASN A 108 -22.95 15.67 19.58
C ASN A 108 -23.48 15.19 20.93
#